data_AF-A0A961TJH4-F1
#
_entry.id   AF-A0A961TJH4-F1
#
_cell.length_a   1.000
_cell.length_b   1.000
_cell.length_c   1.000
_cell.angle_alpha   90.00
_cell.angle_beta   90.00
_cell.angle_gamma   90.00
#
_symmetry.space_group_name_H-M   'P 1'
#
loop_
_entity.id
_entity.type
_entity.pdbx_description
1 polymer ?
#
loop_
_entity_poly.entity_id
_entity_poly.type
_entity_poly.pdbx_seq_one_letter_code
_entity_poly.pdbx_strand_id
1 'polypeptide(L)'
;VLLHHYMGEVDGSIGAWGFARGGMGAITRAMAASFTASGGEIRTGSGIDHFSARDGKVRGIVLENGDEFTAPVVVSGMDVRRTFINHTSEAELPAEFVKAVRRFRFRGSSGKLNIALDAMPGFTGVAKDARCLRGDLHFLDDMFEIERAYDDWKEGRWSQSPYVDFLIPTLIDPTMAPPGKHYATVFVQYAP
;
A
#
# COMPACT_ATOMS: atom_id res chain seq x y z
N VAL A 1 -3.73 -2.68 13.77
CA VAL A 1 -2.63 -1.74 13.46
C VAL A 1 -1.51 -1.81 14.50
N LEU A 2 -1.74 -1.77 15.81
CA LEU A 2 -0.64 -1.84 16.80
C LEU A 2 0.37 -3.00 16.63
N LEU A 3 -0.08 -4.26 16.48
CA LEU A 3 0.87 -5.39 16.41
C LEU A 3 1.84 -5.30 15.21
N HIS A 4 1.38 -4.88 14.03
CA HIS A 4 2.26 -4.77 12.86
C HIS A 4 3.34 -3.69 13.02
N HIS A 5 3.11 -2.65 13.83
CA HIS A 5 4.11 -1.64 14.18
C HIS A 5 5.20 -2.15 15.13
N TYR A 6 4.97 -3.25 15.83
CA TYR A 6 5.92 -3.84 16.78
C TYR A 6 6.55 -5.17 16.32
N MET A 7 6.05 -5.75 15.22
CA MET A 7 6.55 -7.03 14.70
C MET A 7 7.80 -6.91 13.83
N GLY A 8 8.14 -5.71 13.35
CA GLY A 8 9.29 -5.48 12.47
C GLY A 8 10.62 -5.56 13.21
N GLU A 9 11.71 -5.78 12.48
CA GLU A 9 13.08 -5.68 12.97
C GLU A 9 13.92 -4.97 11.90
N VAL A 10 14.82 -4.08 12.34
CA VAL A 10 15.81 -3.42 11.47
C VAL A 10 17.17 -3.54 12.13
N ASP A 11 18.12 -4.16 11.43
CA ASP A 11 19.52 -4.31 11.86
C ASP A 11 19.68 -4.86 13.30
N GLY A 12 18.89 -5.88 13.65
CA GLY A 12 18.87 -6.51 14.97
C GLY A 12 18.02 -5.79 16.02
N SER A 13 17.37 -4.68 15.67
CA SER A 13 16.54 -3.89 16.58
C SER A 13 15.05 -4.22 16.39
N ILE A 14 14.47 -4.98 17.32
CA ILE A 14 13.05 -5.35 17.32
C ILE A 14 12.18 -4.11 17.52
N GLY A 15 11.10 -4.01 16.75
CA GLY A 15 10.16 -2.90 16.74
C GLY A 15 10.70 -1.63 16.08
N ALA A 16 11.92 -1.65 15.54
CA ALA A 16 12.49 -0.52 14.84
C ALA A 16 11.93 -0.39 13.42
N TRP A 17 11.88 0.86 12.95
CA TRP A 17 11.45 1.21 11.61
C TRP A 17 12.56 1.97 10.89
N GLY A 18 12.71 1.69 9.60
CA GLY A 18 13.71 2.31 8.73
C GLY A 18 13.05 3.15 7.64
N PHE A 19 13.76 4.19 7.20
CA PHE A 19 13.37 4.99 6.05
C PHE A 19 14.23 4.61 4.84
N ALA A 20 13.57 4.30 3.72
CA ALA A 20 14.25 4.18 2.45
C ALA A 20 14.57 5.58 1.91
N ARG A 21 15.86 5.87 1.71
CA ARG A 21 16.29 7.08 1.00
C ARG A 21 15.71 7.09 -0.42
N GLY A 22 15.13 8.21 -0.84
CA GLY A 22 14.36 8.36 -2.08
C GLY A 22 12.92 7.85 -1.97
N GLY A 23 12.45 7.53 -0.76
CA GLY A 23 11.11 7.03 -0.46
C GLY A 23 10.86 5.59 -0.93
N MET A 24 9.61 5.12 -0.79
CA MET A 24 9.22 3.75 -1.16
C MET A 24 9.46 3.39 -2.63
N GLY A 25 9.45 4.40 -3.53
CA GLY A 25 9.79 4.20 -4.93
C GLY A 25 11.25 3.77 -5.15
N ALA A 26 12.16 4.07 -4.22
CA ALA A 26 13.54 3.60 -4.31
C ALA A 26 13.64 2.07 -4.15
N ILE A 27 12.81 1.49 -3.28
CA ILE A 27 12.76 0.04 -3.07
C ILE A 27 12.29 -0.66 -4.35
N THR A 28 11.17 -0.22 -4.93
CA THR A 28 10.64 -0.85 -6.16
C THR A 28 11.58 -0.68 -7.35
N ARG A 29 12.26 0.48 -7.47
CA ARG A 29 13.32 0.68 -8.48
C ARG A 29 14.51 -0.25 -8.27
N ALA A 30 14.95 -0.45 -7.02
CA ALA A 30 16.04 -1.38 -6.72
C ALA A 30 15.66 -2.83 -7.07
N MET A 31 14.43 -3.25 -6.76
CA MET A 31 13.90 -4.56 -7.15
C MET A 31 13.86 -4.71 -8.68
N ALA A 32 13.34 -3.71 -9.40
CA ALA A 32 13.28 -3.71 -10.86
C ALA A 32 14.69 -3.80 -11.50
N ALA A 33 15.65 -3.04 -10.97
CA ALA A 33 17.04 -3.08 -11.42
C ALA A 33 17.68 -4.46 -11.20
N SER A 34 17.47 -5.06 -10.02
CA SER A 34 17.95 -6.41 -9.70
C SER A 34 17.37 -7.48 -10.63
N PHE A 35 16.06 -7.40 -10.88
CA PHE A 35 15.37 -8.33 -11.79
C PHE A 35 15.90 -8.21 -13.24
N THR A 36 16.06 -6.98 -13.72
CA THR A 36 16.59 -6.71 -15.07
C THR A 36 18.05 -7.14 -15.21
N ALA A 37 18.88 -6.89 -14.19
CA ALA A 37 20.27 -7.35 -14.16
C ALA A 37 20.39 -8.88 -14.16
N SER A 38 19.35 -9.58 -13.70
CA SER A 38 19.24 -11.04 -13.76
C SER A 38 18.67 -11.56 -15.10
N GLY A 39 18.50 -10.70 -16.10
CA GLY A 39 17.97 -11.05 -17.42
C GLY A 39 16.43 -11.00 -17.53
N GLY A 40 15.74 -10.53 -16.50
CA GLY A 40 14.29 -10.35 -16.52
C GLY A 40 13.86 -9.19 -17.42
N GLU A 41 12.68 -9.31 -18.05
CA GLU A 41 12.08 -8.26 -18.87
C GLU A 41 10.87 -7.64 -18.15
N ILE A 42 10.82 -6.31 -18.08
CA ILE A 42 9.69 -5.56 -17.50
C ILE A 42 8.94 -4.85 -18.61
N ARG A 43 7.66 -5.18 -18.79
CA ARG A 43 6.76 -4.51 -19.74
C ARG A 43 5.72 -3.69 -18.98
N THR A 44 5.67 -2.39 -19.25
CA THR A 44 4.67 -1.47 -18.70
C THR A 44 3.64 -1.10 -19.77
N GLY A 45 2.44 -0.70 -19.35
CA GLY A 45 1.34 -0.46 -20.31
C GLY A 45 0.84 -1.72 -21.01
N SER A 46 1.16 -2.90 -20.48
CA SER A 46 0.78 -4.21 -21.00
C SER A 46 -0.30 -4.82 -20.12
N GLY A 47 -1.54 -4.35 -20.26
CA GLY A 47 -2.69 -4.91 -19.55
C GLY A 47 -2.91 -6.37 -19.92
N ILE A 48 -3.27 -7.20 -18.93
CA ILE A 48 -3.65 -8.60 -19.14
C ILE A 48 -5.12 -8.64 -19.53
N ASP A 49 -5.44 -9.32 -20.63
CA ASP A 49 -6.83 -9.62 -20.98
C ASP A 49 -7.30 -10.87 -20.24
N HIS A 50 -6.59 -11.99 -20.38
CA HIS A 50 -6.88 -13.21 -19.63
C HIS A 50 -5.67 -14.14 -19.49
N PHE A 51 -5.74 -15.06 -18.54
CA PHE A 51 -4.86 -16.21 -18.43
C PHE A 51 -5.35 -17.29 -19.39
N SER A 52 -4.48 -17.74 -20.30
CA SER A 52 -4.77 -18.92 -21.10
C SER A 52 -4.64 -20.14 -20.21
N ALA A 53 -5.76 -20.81 -19.93
CA ALA A 53 -5.82 -22.04 -19.16
C ALA A 53 -6.63 -23.11 -19.89
N ARG A 54 -6.28 -24.37 -19.66
CA ARG A 54 -7.01 -25.52 -20.19
C ARG A 54 -6.86 -26.73 -19.26
N ASP A 55 -7.96 -27.43 -19.04
CA ASP A 55 -8.03 -28.61 -18.18
C ASP A 55 -7.50 -28.31 -16.75
N GLY A 56 -7.83 -27.12 -16.23
CA GLY A 56 -7.41 -26.64 -14.91
C GLY A 56 -5.94 -26.27 -14.81
N LYS A 57 -5.22 -26.12 -15.93
CA LYS A 57 -3.80 -25.75 -15.96
C LYS A 57 -3.56 -24.49 -16.78
N VAL A 58 -2.84 -23.53 -16.19
CA VAL A 58 -2.37 -22.35 -16.91
C VAL A 58 -1.34 -22.75 -17.98
N ARG A 59 -1.38 -22.04 -19.10
CA ARG A 59 -0.46 -22.19 -20.24
C ARG A 59 0.24 -20.88 -20.58
N GLY A 60 -0.24 -19.76 -20.07
CA GLY A 60 0.28 -18.45 -20.41
C GLY A 60 -0.67 -17.32 -20.08
N ILE A 61 -0.42 -16.18 -20.71
CA ILE A 61 -1.22 -14.96 -20.63
C ILE A 61 -1.49 -14.42 -22.03
N VAL A 62 -2.63 -13.75 -22.17
CA VAL A 62 -2.98 -12.96 -23.35
C VAL A 62 -3.12 -11.51 -22.90
N LEU A 63 -2.49 -10.59 -23.61
CA LEU A 63 -2.56 -9.16 -23.34
C LEU A 63 -3.79 -8.53 -24.01
N GLU A 64 -4.19 -7.34 -23.54
CA GLU A 64 -5.29 -6.56 -24.12
C GLU A 64 -5.08 -6.20 -25.60
N ASN A 65 -3.83 -6.15 -26.06
CA ASN A 65 -3.49 -5.91 -27.47
C ASN A 65 -3.52 -7.18 -28.35
N GLY A 66 -3.81 -8.35 -27.76
CA GLY A 66 -3.83 -9.65 -28.42
C GLY A 66 -2.50 -10.40 -28.45
N ASP A 67 -1.41 -9.83 -27.91
CA ASP A 67 -0.14 -10.56 -27.80
C ASP A 67 -0.27 -11.71 -26.79
N GLU A 68 0.30 -12.87 -27.14
CA GLU A 68 0.26 -14.08 -26.32
C GLU A 68 1.65 -14.46 -25.81
N PHE A 69 1.74 -14.83 -24.53
CA PHE A 69 2.95 -15.33 -23.89
C PHE A 69 2.68 -16.69 -23.27
N THR A 70 3.37 -17.71 -23.77
CA THR A 70 3.28 -19.07 -23.20
C THR A 70 4.29 -19.21 -22.06
N ALA A 71 3.84 -19.73 -20.92
CA ALA A 71 4.70 -20.02 -19.78
C ALA A 71 4.15 -21.21 -18.97
N PRO A 72 5.02 -22.12 -18.50
CA PRO A 72 4.60 -23.25 -17.67
C PRO A 72 4.21 -22.83 -16.25
N VAL A 73 4.66 -21.65 -15.82
CA VAL A 73 4.37 -21.08 -14.50
C VAL A 73 4.00 -19.62 -14.70
N VAL A 74 2.87 -19.21 -14.11
CA VAL A 74 2.42 -17.83 -14.08
C VAL A 74 2.17 -17.46 -12.63
N VAL A 75 2.78 -16.35 -12.18
CA VAL A 75 2.59 -15.82 -10.83
C VAL A 75 1.86 -14.49 -10.96
N SER A 76 0.63 -14.41 -10.44
CA SER A 76 -0.15 -13.17 -10.44
C SER A 76 0.14 -12.35 -9.18
N GLY A 77 0.56 -11.10 -9.36
CA GLY A 77 0.64 -10.10 -8.30
C GLY A 77 -0.65 -9.27 -8.13
N MET A 78 -1.71 -9.59 -8.88
CA MET A 78 -2.99 -8.89 -8.79
C MET A 78 -3.82 -9.38 -7.61
N ASP A 79 -4.88 -8.64 -7.26
CA ASP A 79 -5.84 -9.15 -6.27
C ASP A 79 -6.56 -10.42 -6.75
N VAL A 80 -7.15 -11.14 -5.79
CA VAL A 80 -7.78 -12.44 -6.02
C VAL A 80 -8.96 -12.37 -7.00
N ARG A 81 -9.74 -11.28 -7.01
CA ARG A 81 -10.88 -11.17 -7.93
C ARG A 81 -10.41 -10.84 -9.34
N ARG A 82 -9.46 -9.92 -9.50
CA ARG A 82 -8.84 -9.67 -10.81
C ARG A 82 -8.26 -10.96 -11.40
N THR A 83 -7.46 -11.67 -10.61
CA THR A 83 -6.81 -12.91 -11.08
C THR A 83 -7.82 -13.98 -11.48
N PHE A 84 -8.75 -14.34 -10.59
CA PHE A 84 -9.55 -15.55 -10.76
C PHE A 84 -10.96 -15.33 -11.31
N ILE A 85 -11.47 -14.10 -11.31
CA ILE A 85 -12.83 -13.79 -11.79
C ILE A 85 -12.78 -12.96 -13.06
N ASN A 86 -11.91 -11.94 -13.11
CA ASN A 86 -11.88 -11.04 -14.26
C ASN A 86 -11.05 -11.59 -15.41
N HIS A 87 -9.91 -12.24 -15.10
CA HIS A 87 -8.93 -12.67 -16.09
C HIS A 87 -8.82 -14.19 -16.23
N THR A 88 -9.58 -14.99 -15.49
CA THR A 88 -9.58 -16.46 -15.65
C THR A 88 -10.99 -16.93 -15.94
N SER A 89 -11.14 -17.82 -16.93
CA SER A 89 -12.43 -18.47 -17.20
C SER A 89 -12.89 -19.26 -15.99
N GLU A 90 -14.12 -19.02 -15.52
CA GLU A 90 -14.70 -19.77 -14.40
C GLU A 90 -14.82 -21.27 -14.68
N ALA A 91 -14.94 -21.68 -15.95
CA ALA A 91 -14.99 -23.09 -16.34
C ALA A 91 -13.69 -23.84 -16.01
N GLU A 92 -12.57 -23.12 -15.87
CA GLU A 92 -11.27 -23.67 -15.50
C GLU A 92 -11.06 -23.74 -13.97
N LEU A 93 -12.04 -23.30 -13.17
CA LEU A 93 -11.92 -23.16 -11.73
C LEU A 93 -12.95 -24.01 -10.96
N PRO A 94 -12.59 -24.56 -9.79
CA PRO A 94 -13.55 -25.23 -8.92
C PRO A 94 -14.66 -24.28 -8.45
N ALA A 95 -15.93 -24.70 -8.54
CA ALA A 95 -17.09 -23.85 -8.22
C ALA A 95 -17.06 -23.28 -6.78
N GLU A 96 -16.67 -24.07 -5.78
CA GLU A 96 -16.56 -23.59 -4.39
C GLU A 96 -15.42 -22.57 -4.22
N PHE A 97 -14.35 -22.67 -5.01
CA PHE A 97 -13.27 -21.67 -5.00
C PHE A 97 -13.77 -20.33 -5.57
N VAL A 98 -14.46 -20.35 -6.71
CA VAL A 98 -15.08 -19.16 -7.31
C VAL A 98 -16.01 -18.47 -6.29
N LYS A 99 -16.85 -19.26 -5.60
CA LYS A 99 -17.74 -18.75 -4.55
C LYS A 99 -16.98 -18.10 -3.38
N ALA A 100 -15.86 -18.68 -2.96
CA ALA A 100 -15.00 -18.11 -1.92
C ALA A 100 -14.38 -16.77 -2.36
N VAL A 101 -13.83 -16.72 -3.57
CA VAL A 101 -13.23 -15.49 -4.15
C VAL A 101 -14.27 -14.38 -4.29
N ARG A 102 -15.49 -14.70 -4.74
CA ARG A 102 -16.59 -13.73 -4.85
C ARG A 102 -17.05 -13.18 -3.49
N ARG A 103 -16.90 -13.96 -2.42
CA ARG A 103 -17.23 -13.55 -1.04
C ARG A 103 -16.13 -12.74 -0.36
N PHE A 104 -14.90 -12.79 -0.88
CA PHE A 104 -13.78 -12.02 -0.32
C PHE A 104 -14.13 -10.53 -0.27
N ARG A 105 -14.12 -9.90 0.91
CA ARG A 105 -14.49 -8.48 1.06
C ARG A 105 -13.23 -7.61 1.05
N PHE A 106 -13.14 -6.70 0.08
CA PHE A 106 -12.16 -5.62 0.12
C PHE A 106 -12.63 -4.58 1.11
N ARG A 107 -12.04 -4.59 2.30
CA ARG A 107 -12.33 -3.59 3.34
C ARG A 107 -11.30 -2.47 3.17
N GLY A 108 -11.72 -1.36 2.57
CA GLY A 108 -11.00 -0.10 2.74
C GLY A 108 -11.03 0.27 4.23
N SER A 109 -9.90 0.69 4.78
CA SER A 109 -9.82 1.09 6.18
C SER A 109 -9.27 2.49 6.38
N SER A 110 -8.59 3.04 5.37
CA SER A 110 -7.77 4.23 5.54
C SER A 110 -7.82 5.13 4.31
N GLY A 111 -7.98 6.43 4.55
CA GLY A 111 -7.70 7.49 3.58
C GLY A 111 -6.22 7.84 3.59
N LYS A 112 -5.69 8.22 2.43
CA LYS A 112 -4.33 8.73 2.30
C LYS A 112 -4.37 10.17 1.78
N LEU A 113 -3.71 11.07 2.49
CA LEU A 113 -3.51 12.45 2.05
C LEU A 113 -2.01 12.75 1.99
N ASN A 114 -1.59 13.34 0.88
CA ASN A 114 -0.22 13.74 0.61
C ASN A 114 -0.21 15.24 0.38
N ILE A 115 0.47 15.99 1.25
CA ILE A 115 0.40 17.45 1.32
C ILE A 115 1.77 18.03 1.00
N ALA A 116 1.83 18.85 -0.05
CA ALA A 116 2.99 19.69 -0.30
C ALA A 116 2.96 20.91 0.64
N LEU A 117 4.10 21.21 1.27
CA LEU A 117 4.21 22.23 2.29
C LEU A 117 5.28 23.25 1.90
N ASP A 118 4.93 24.53 1.95
CA ASP A 118 5.85 25.63 1.68
C ASP A 118 6.85 25.87 2.81
N ALA A 119 6.52 25.43 4.03
CA ALA A 119 7.35 25.53 5.22
C ALA A 119 6.94 24.46 6.24
N MET A 120 7.78 24.24 7.26
CA MET A 120 7.48 23.33 8.36
C MET A 120 6.29 23.84 9.20
N PRO A 121 5.25 23.02 9.46
CA PRO A 121 4.16 23.41 10.34
C PRO A 121 4.64 23.54 11.79
N GLY A 122 4.04 24.49 12.52
CA GLY A 122 4.19 24.57 13.97
C GLY A 122 3.16 23.67 14.66
N PHE A 123 3.57 22.98 15.71
CA PHE A 123 2.69 22.14 16.52
C PHE A 123 2.59 22.72 17.94
N THR A 124 1.37 22.90 18.43
CA THR A 124 1.12 23.39 19.78
C THR A 124 1.74 22.45 20.82
N GLY A 125 2.52 23.00 21.75
CA GLY A 125 3.16 22.21 22.82
C GLY A 125 4.40 21.42 22.38
N VAL A 126 4.85 21.53 21.13
CA VAL A 126 6.04 20.84 20.62
C VAL A 126 7.08 21.86 20.14
N ALA A 127 8.32 21.74 20.63
CA ALA A 127 9.42 22.58 20.18
C ALA A 127 9.74 22.34 18.69
N LYS A 128 10.18 23.38 17.98
CA LYS A 128 10.40 23.32 16.52
C LYS A 128 11.46 22.30 16.09
N ASP A 129 12.40 21.98 16.97
CA ASP A 129 13.50 21.04 16.76
C ASP A 129 13.31 19.73 17.53
N ALA A 130 12.12 19.50 18.10
CA ALA A 130 11.83 18.30 18.87
C ALA A 130 12.05 17.04 18.03
N ARG A 131 12.81 16.09 18.59
CA ARG A 131 13.17 14.84 17.90
C ARG A 131 11.95 14.02 17.48
N CYS A 132 10.84 14.11 18.21
CA CYS A 132 9.58 13.43 17.87
C CYS A 132 9.03 13.83 16.50
N LEU A 133 9.31 15.04 16.01
CA LEU A 133 8.87 15.50 14.67
C LEU A 133 9.47 14.69 13.52
N ARG A 134 10.56 13.96 13.77
CA ARG A 134 11.17 13.02 12.81
C ARG A 134 10.57 11.62 12.89
N GLY A 135 9.66 11.38 13.83
CA GLY A 135 8.95 10.13 13.98
C GLY A 135 7.58 10.17 13.33
N ASP A 136 6.83 9.11 13.56
CA ASP A 136 5.40 9.06 13.30
C ASP A 136 4.64 9.83 14.39
N LEU A 137 3.78 10.76 13.97
CA LEU A 137 2.99 11.61 14.84
C LEU A 137 1.54 11.11 14.81
N HIS A 138 1.03 10.70 15.97
CA HIS A 138 -0.36 10.28 16.10
C HIS A 138 -1.18 11.37 16.76
N PHE A 139 -2.28 11.77 16.11
CA PHE A 139 -3.25 12.70 16.68
C PHE A 139 -4.47 11.90 17.14
N LEU A 140 -4.54 11.74 18.46
CA LEU A 140 -5.66 11.20 19.22
C LEU A 140 -5.50 11.64 20.67
N ASP A 141 -6.60 11.77 21.39
CA ASP A 141 -6.58 12.11 22.82
C ASP A 141 -6.64 10.85 23.69
N ASP A 142 -7.55 9.92 23.36
CA ASP A 142 -7.76 8.69 24.12
C ASP A 142 -8.26 7.50 23.28
N MET A 143 -8.33 6.32 23.92
CA MET A 143 -8.80 5.10 23.27
C MET A 143 -10.28 5.16 22.90
N PHE A 144 -11.11 5.84 23.69
CA PHE A 144 -12.54 5.95 23.44
C PHE A 144 -12.82 6.77 22.18
N GLU A 145 -11.95 7.71 21.81
CA GLU A 145 -12.01 8.44 20.56
C GLU A 145 -11.84 7.53 19.35
N ILE A 146 -10.88 6.60 19.40
CA ILE A 146 -10.68 5.59 18.34
C ILE A 146 -11.92 4.70 18.21
N GLU A 147 -12.50 4.28 19.32
CA GLU A 147 -13.73 3.48 19.33
C GLU A 147 -14.92 4.23 18.71
N ARG A 148 -15.12 5.49 19.09
CA ARG A 148 -16.17 6.35 18.49
C ARG A 148 -15.94 6.56 16.98
N ALA A 149 -14.69 6.77 16.57
CA ALA A 149 -14.35 6.91 15.15
C ALA A 149 -14.71 5.64 14.35
N TYR A 150 -14.52 4.46 14.95
CA TYR A 150 -14.95 3.20 14.35
C TYR A 150 -16.47 3.04 14.34
N ASP A 151 -17.17 3.50 15.37
CA ASP A 151 -18.63 3.48 15.43
C ASP A 151 -19.26 4.31 14.30
N ASP A 152 -18.75 5.51 14.05
CA ASP A 152 -19.19 6.34 12.91
C ASP A 152 -19.01 5.62 11.57
N TRP A 153 -17.87 4.97 11.36
CA TRP A 153 -17.60 4.20 10.14
C TRP A 153 -18.50 2.98 9.99
N LYS A 154 -18.81 2.26 11.07
CA LYS A 154 -19.79 1.15 11.04
C LYS A 154 -21.16 1.63 10.58
N GLU A 155 -21.50 2.88 10.87
CA GLU A 155 -22.75 3.52 10.46
C GLU A 155 -22.64 4.21 9.09
N GLY A 156 -21.53 4.05 8.37
CA GLY A 156 -21.32 4.58 7.03
C GLY A 156 -21.07 6.08 6.98
N ARG A 157 -20.65 6.68 8.09
CA ARG A 157 -20.33 8.11 8.19
C ARG A 157 -18.83 8.35 8.30
N TRP A 158 -18.43 9.58 7.99
CA TRP A 158 -17.11 10.08 8.34
C TRP A 158 -17.00 10.20 9.86
N SER A 159 -15.87 9.74 10.41
CA SER A 159 -15.57 10.00 11.82
C SER A 159 -15.48 11.51 12.08
N GLN A 160 -16.15 11.97 13.14
CA GLN A 160 -16.05 13.36 13.59
C GLN A 160 -14.66 13.70 14.14
N SER A 161 -13.96 12.69 14.66
CA SER A 161 -12.59 12.82 15.18
C SER A 161 -11.79 11.57 14.77
N PRO A 162 -11.25 11.55 13.54
CA PRO A 162 -10.57 10.36 13.04
C PRO A 162 -9.19 10.20 13.67
N TYR A 163 -8.74 8.96 13.84
CA TYR A 163 -7.33 8.70 14.11
C TYR A 163 -6.50 9.14 12.91
N VAL A 164 -5.50 9.98 13.17
CA VAL A 164 -4.57 10.48 12.16
C VAL A 164 -3.14 10.05 12.51
N ASP A 165 -2.54 9.31 11.60
CA ASP A 165 -1.10 9.05 11.53
C ASP A 165 -0.50 10.05 10.52
N PHE A 166 0.52 10.76 10.96
CA PHE A 166 1.09 11.89 10.24
C PHE A 166 2.61 11.85 10.31
N LEU A 167 3.24 12.06 9.16
CA LEU A 167 4.68 12.01 9.04
C LEU A 167 5.17 13.08 8.08
N ILE A 168 6.34 13.66 8.36
CA ILE A 168 7.04 14.59 7.45
C ILE A 168 8.38 13.95 7.03
N PRO A 169 8.40 13.10 5.98
CA PRO A 169 9.60 12.35 5.60
C PRO A 169 10.80 13.23 5.25
N THR A 170 10.55 14.46 4.78
CA THR A 170 11.60 15.43 4.41
C THR A 170 12.50 15.86 5.57
N LEU A 171 12.10 15.62 6.84
CA LEU A 171 12.98 15.82 8.00
C LEU A 171 14.05 14.72 8.15
N ILE A 172 13.88 13.60 7.45
CA ILE A 172 14.81 12.46 7.43
C ILE A 172 15.55 12.42 6.11
N ASP A 173 14.81 12.54 5.00
CA ASP A 173 15.38 12.61 3.66
C ASP A 173 14.93 13.89 2.93
N PRO A 174 15.77 14.94 2.93
CA PRO A 174 15.44 16.21 2.30
C PRO A 174 15.34 16.13 0.77
N THR A 175 15.77 15.03 0.15
CA THR A 175 15.67 14.85 -1.32
C THR A 175 14.24 14.53 -1.78
N MET A 176 13.32 14.27 -0.86
CA MET A 176 11.92 13.95 -1.17
C MET A 176 11.06 15.18 -1.53
N ALA A 177 11.61 16.39 -1.41
CA ALA A 177 10.96 17.64 -1.84
C ALA A 177 12.00 18.64 -2.38
N PRO A 178 11.59 19.67 -3.13
CA PRO A 178 12.49 20.77 -3.52
C PRO A 178 13.14 21.46 -2.31
N PRO A 179 14.31 22.11 -2.47
CA PRO A 179 14.96 22.84 -1.38
C PRO A 179 14.04 23.86 -0.70
N GLY A 180 13.99 23.82 0.63
CA GLY A 180 13.14 24.69 1.45
C GLY A 180 11.65 24.32 1.47
N LYS A 181 11.25 23.22 0.82
CA LYS A 181 9.89 22.67 0.84
C LYS A 181 9.82 21.40 1.67
N HIS A 182 8.61 21.06 2.10
CA HIS A 182 8.34 19.85 2.86
C HIS A 182 7.19 19.06 2.23
N TYR A 183 7.11 17.79 2.60
CA TYR A 183 6.01 16.92 2.25
C TYR A 183 5.52 16.24 3.52
N ALA A 184 4.22 16.34 3.77
CA ALA A 184 3.54 15.60 4.82
C ALA A 184 2.70 14.48 4.21
N THR A 185 2.80 13.30 4.80
CA THR A 185 2.03 12.13 4.42
C THR A 185 1.14 11.75 5.59
N VAL A 186 -0.14 11.55 5.31
CA VAL A 186 -1.17 11.43 6.34
C VAL A 186 -2.00 10.19 6.05
N PHE A 187 -2.16 9.34 7.05
CA PHE A 187 -3.09 8.22 7.05
C PHE A 187 -4.23 8.54 8.00
N VAL A 188 -5.45 8.50 7.49
CA VAL A 188 -6.66 8.72 8.27
C VAL A 188 -7.40 7.40 8.35
N GLN A 189 -7.56 6.84 9.56
CA GLN A 189 -8.33 5.61 9.72
C GLN A 189 -9.83 5.90 9.70
N TYR A 190 -10.61 4.87 9.33
CA TYR A 190 -12.07 4.91 9.32
C TYR A 190 -12.67 5.89 8.31
N ALA A 191 -11.97 6.08 7.18
CA ALA A 191 -12.54 6.72 6.01
C ALA A 191 -13.57 5.77 5.34
N PRO A 192 -14.79 6.23 5.03
CA PRO A 192 -15.84 5.44 4.39
C PRO A 192 -15.51 5.03 2.95
#